data_AF-A0A8I0GXP3-F1
#
_entry.id   AF-A0A8I0GXP3-F1
#
_cell.length_a   1.000
_cell.length_b   1.000
_cell.length_c   1.000
_cell.angle_alpha   90.00
_cell.angle_beta   90.00
_cell.angle_gamma   90.00
#
_symmetry.space_group_name_H-M   'P 1'
#
loop_
_entity.id
_entity.type
_entity.pdbx_description
1 polymer ?
#
loop_
_entity_poly.entity_id
_entity_poly.type
_entity_poly.pdbx_seq_one_letter_code
_entity_poly.pdbx_strand_id
1 'polypeptide(L)' 'LKLKNCDPVHEVSIVPRGLAGGYTMYLPKEDKTYVTRSKLEDSIAAALGGRVAEKLRLGDISTGAHSDLQHASEIAHRMV' A
#
# COMPACT_ATOMS: atom_id res chain seq x y z
N LEU A 1 3.91 2.46 -15.04
CA LEU A 1 2.51 2.43 -14.55
C LEU A 1 2.42 3.35 -13.34
N LYS A 2 1.52 4.34 -13.34
CA LYS A 2 1.33 5.28 -12.23
C LYS A 2 -0.12 5.17 -11.76
N LEU A 3 -0.31 4.91 -10.47
CA LEU A 3 -1.62 4.95 -9.82
C LEU A 3 -2.05 6.41 -9.75
N LYS A 4 -3.14 6.76 -10.42
CA LYS A 4 -3.52 8.16 -10.68
C LYS A 4 -4.17 8.80 -9.45
N ASN A 5 -4.80 7.99 -8.59
CA ASN A 5 -5.60 8.45 -7.46
C ASN A 5 -4.89 8.28 -6.11
N CYS A 6 -3.70 7.68 -6.09
CA CYS A 6 -2.86 7.61 -4.89
C CYS A 6 -2.33 8.97 -4.48
N ASP A 7 -2.19 9.16 -3.17
CA ASP A 7 -1.48 10.30 -2.60
C ASP A 7 0.02 10.22 -2.96
N PRO A 8 0.72 11.37 -3.04
CA PRO A 8 2.14 11.38 -3.35
C PRO A 8 2.96 10.70 -2.25
N VAL A 9 3.98 9.95 -2.66
CA VAL A 9 5.00 9.41 -1.76
C VAL A 9 5.79 10.58 -1.18
N HIS A 10 5.86 10.65 0.14
CA HIS A 10 6.63 11.62 0.88
C HIS A 10 8.01 11.07 1.27
N GLU A 11 8.04 9.83 1.77
CA GLU A 11 9.26 9.18 2.23
C GLU A 11 9.21 7.68 1.89
N VAL A 12 10.35 7.12 1.51
CA VAL A 12 10.59 5.67 1.46
C VAL A 12 11.79 5.38 2.33
N SER A 13 11.66 4.44 3.26
CA SER A 13 12.75 4.07 4.16
C SER A 13 12.83 2.55 4.32
N ILE A 14 14.06 2.06 4.35
CA ILE A 14 14.40 0.67 4.71
C ILE A 14 14.92 0.56 6.15
N VAL A 15 14.89 1.67 6.90
CA VAL A 15 15.28 1.67 8.30
C VAL A 15 14.13 1.07 9.11
N PRO A 16 14.35 -0.01 9.86
CA PRO A 16 13.29 -0.66 10.61
C PRO A 16 12.70 0.30 11.65
N ARG A 17 11.37 0.36 11.72
CA ARG A 17 10.63 1.14 12.71
C ARG A 17 9.45 0.32 13.24
N GLY A 18 9.44 0.08 14.55
CA GLY A 18 8.42 -0.78 15.17
C GLY A 18 8.47 -2.20 14.59
N LEU A 19 7.32 -2.71 14.16
CA LEU A 19 7.17 -4.04 13.57
C LEU A 19 7.48 -4.08 12.06
N ALA A 20 7.77 -2.94 11.44
CA ALA A 20 8.05 -2.86 10.00
C ALA A 20 9.55 -2.82 9.71
N GLY A 21 10.02 -3.68 8.79
CA GLY A 21 11.40 -3.68 8.28
C GLY A 21 11.71 -2.56 7.28
N GLY A 22 10.71 -1.77 6.93
CA GLY A 22 10.75 -0.63 6.01
C GLY A 22 9.33 -0.14 5.78
N TYR A 23 9.18 1.07 5.26
CA TYR A 23 7.86 1.66 5.01
C TYR A 23 7.88 2.66 3.86
N THR A 24 6.72 2.87 3.27
CA THR A 24 6.44 3.97 2.35
C THR A 24 5.40 4.87 2.98
N MET A 25 5.73 6.14 3.17
CA MET A 25 4.83 7.15 3.75
C MET A 25 4.22 7.98 2.63
N TYR A 26 2.89 8.10 2.65
CA TYR A 26 2.12 8.96 1.77
C TYR A 26 1.66 10.20 2.52
N LEU A 27 1.73 11.37 1.87
CA LEU A 27 1.22 12.61 2.44
C LEU A 27 -0.07 13.03 1.71
N PRO A 28 -1.24 12.99 2.37
CA PRO A 28 -2.49 13.44 1.77
C PRO A 28 -2.38 14.91 1.35
N LYS A 29 -2.80 15.22 0.12
CA LYS A 29 -2.82 16.61 -0.38
C LYS A 29 -3.98 17.43 0.20
N GLU A 30 -5.06 16.74 0.53
CA GLU A 30 -6.33 17.32 0.95
C GLU A 30 -6.96 16.38 1.98
N ASP A 31 -7.62 16.96 2.97
CA ASP A 31 -8.42 16.20 3.92
C ASP A 31 -9.74 15.80 3.23
N LYS A 32 -9.97 14.50 3.03
CA LYS A 32 -11.12 14.00 2.27
C LYS A 32 -12.05 13.20 3.17
N THR A 33 -13.26 13.70 3.35
CA THR A 33 -14.32 12.99 4.09
C THR A 33 -14.88 11.81 3.30
N TYR A 34 -14.84 11.87 1.97
CA TYR A 34 -15.34 10.82 1.08
C TYR A 34 -14.25 10.36 0.12
N VAL A 35 -14.18 9.06 -0.13
CA VAL A 35 -13.19 8.42 -1.00
C VAL A 35 -13.91 7.74 -2.17
N THR A 36 -13.42 7.98 -3.39
CA THR A 36 -13.99 7.35 -4.59
C THR A 36 -13.56 5.89 -4.69
N ARG A 37 -14.40 5.05 -5.33
CA ARG A 37 -14.07 3.65 -5.62
C ARG A 37 -12.70 3.51 -6.29
N SER A 38 -12.40 4.33 -7.30
CA SER A 38 -11.11 4.27 -8.01
C SER A 38 -9.91 4.62 -7.12
N LYS A 39 -10.08 5.48 -6.11
CA LYS A 39 -9.02 5.74 -5.13
C LYS A 39 -8.82 4.53 -4.22
N LEU A 40 -9.90 3.85 -3.80
CA LEU A 40 -9.81 2.64 -2.98
C LEU A 40 -9.14 1.49 -3.76
N GLU A 41 -9.48 1.31 -5.04
CA GLU A 41 -8.83 0.32 -5.92
C GLU A 41 -7.33 0.61 -6.08
N ASP A 42 -6.95 1.88 -6.30
CA ASP A 42 -5.55 2.30 -6.35
C ASP A 42 -4.83 2.09 -5.00
N SER A 43 -5.50 2.33 -3.87
CA SER A 43 -4.95 2.06 -2.53
C SER A 43 -4.68 0.57 -2.29
N ILE A 44 -5.59 -0.31 -2.72
CA ILE A 44 -5.37 -1.77 -2.67
C ILE A 44 -4.17 -2.15 -3.55
N ALA A 45 -4.11 -1.62 -4.78
CA ALA A 45 -3.00 -1.89 -5.68
C ALA A 45 -1.65 -1.43 -5.11
N ALA A 46 -1.63 -0.28 -4.43
CA ALA A 46 -0.43 0.25 -3.77
C ALA A 46 0.03 -0.67 -2.63
N ALA A 47 -0.87 -1.10 -1.75
CA ALA A 47 -0.55 -2.00 -0.63
C ALA A 47 0.04 -3.34 -1.13
N LEU A 48 -0.52 -3.92 -2.19
CA LEU A 48 -0.05 -5.19 -2.74
C LEU A 48 1.24 -5.07 -3.56
N GLY A 49 1.70 -3.86 -3.85
CA GLY A 49 2.87 -3.60 -4.70
C GLY A 49 4.16 -4.22 -4.15
N GLY A 50 4.39 -4.16 -2.84
CA GLY A 50 5.57 -4.73 -2.20
C GLY A 50 5.65 -6.25 -2.40
N ARG A 51 4.56 -6.96 -2.12
CA ARG A 51 4.46 -8.42 -2.29
C ARG A 51 4.67 -8.86 -3.74
N VAL A 52 4.09 -8.11 -4.69
CA VAL A 52 4.28 -8.38 -6.13
C VAL A 52 5.75 -8.16 -6.51
N ALA A 53 6.38 -7.09 -6.01
CA ALA A 53 7.79 -6.82 -6.27
C ALA A 53 8.71 -7.93 -5.72
N GLU A 54 8.43 -8.44 -4.51
CA GLU A 54 9.14 -9.60 -3.96
C GLU A 54 9.03 -10.82 -4.88
N LYS A 55 7.81 -11.19 -5.26
CA LYS A 55 7.58 -12.33 -6.16
C LYS A 55 8.31 -12.18 -7.49
N LEU A 56 8.28 -10.99 -8.08
CA LEU A 56 8.91 -10.72 -9.38
C LEU A 56 10.44 -10.69 -9.31
N ARG A 57 11.01 -10.16 -8.22
CA ARG A 57 12.46 -9.90 -8.13
C ARG A 57 13.24 -10.96 -7.36
N LEU A 58 12.62 -11.57 -6.35
CA LEU A 58 13.20 -12.58 -5.46
C LEU A 58 12.73 -13.99 -5.83
N GLY A 59 11.66 -14.14 -6.61
CA GLY A 59 11.14 -15.44 -7.05
C GLY A 59 10.33 -16.19 -5.99
N ASP A 60 10.23 -15.65 -4.79
CA ASP A 60 9.43 -16.19 -3.68
C ASP A 60 8.82 -15.04 -2.86
N ILE A 61 7.82 -15.38 -2.05
CA ILE A 61 7.06 -14.44 -1.22
C ILE A 61 7.41 -14.61 0.26
N SER A 62 7.62 -13.51 0.97
CA SER A 62 7.87 -13.54 2.41
C SER A 62 6.59 -13.31 3.23
N THR A 63 6.74 -13.36 4.56
CA THR A 63 5.71 -12.96 5.54
C THR A 63 5.68 -11.44 5.77
N GLY A 64 6.60 -10.67 5.19
CA GLY A 64 6.72 -9.23 5.40
C GLY A 64 5.50 -8.43 4.94
N ALA A 65 4.80 -8.91 3.91
CA ALA A 65 3.59 -8.28 3.38
C ALA A 65 2.29 -8.59 4.17
N HIS A 66 2.38 -9.14 5.39
CA HIS A 66 1.20 -9.49 6.20
C HIS A 66 0.31 -8.27 6.49
N SER A 67 0.91 -7.17 6.92
CA SER A 67 0.20 -5.91 7.21
C SER A 67 -0.49 -5.36 5.96
N ASP A 68 0.18 -5.40 4.82
CA ASP A 68 -0.38 -4.92 3.56
C ASP A 68 -1.57 -5.76 3.09
N LEU A 69 -1.51 -7.08 3.26
CA LEU A 69 -2.61 -7.99 2.93
C LEU A 69 -3.83 -7.77 3.82
N GLN A 70 -3.61 -7.59 5.12
CA GLN A 70 -4.67 -7.27 6.07
C GLN A 70 -5.34 -5.94 5.68
N HIS A 71 -4.55 -4.90 5.45
CA HIS A 71 -5.06 -3.58 5.07
C HIS A 71 -5.83 -3.60 3.75
N ALA A 72 -5.30 -4.28 2.72
CA ALA A 72 -5.98 -4.44 1.43
C ALA A 72 -7.32 -5.17 1.59
N SER A 73 -7.37 -6.21 2.42
CA SER A 73 -8.60 -6.98 2.69
C SER A 73 -9.64 -6.12 3.42
N GLU A 74 -9.21 -5.32 4.40
CA GLU A 74 -10.10 -4.40 5.12
C GLU A 74 -10.72 -3.35 4.19
N ILE A 75 -9.92 -2.77 3.27
CA ILE A 75 -10.45 -1.84 2.27
C ILE A 75 -11.49 -2.55 1.40
N ALA A 76 -11.15 -3.72 0.86
CA ALA A 76 -12.04 -4.48 -0.02
C ALA A 76 -13.36 -4.83 0.66
N HIS A 77 -13.32 -5.24 1.94
CA HIS A 77 -14.53 -5.54 2.72
C HIS A 77 -15.40 -4.31 2.99
N ARG A 78 -14.82 -3.11 3.13
CA ARG A 78 -15.58 -1.86 3.33
C ARG A 78 -16.18 -1.29 2.04
N MET A 79 -15.76 -1.80 0.88
CA MET A 79 -16.26 -1.37 -0.43
C MET A 79 -17.59 -2.03 -0.83
N VAL A 80 -17.98 -3.10 -0.15
CA VAL A 80 -19.19 -3.92 -0.40
C VAL A 80 -20.15 -3.85 0.77
#